data_AF-A0A132ALX0-F1
#
_entry.id   AF-A0A132ALX0-F1
#
_cell.length_a   1.000
_cell.length_b   1.000
_cell.length_c   1.000
_cell.angle_alpha   90.00
_cell.angle_beta   90.00
_cell.angle_gamma   90.00
#
_symmetry.space_group_name_H-M   'P 1'
#
loop_
_entity.id
_entity.type
_entity.pdbx_description
1 polymer ?
#
loop_
_entity_poly.entity_id
_entity_poly.type
_entity_poly.pdbx_seq_one_letter_code
_entity_poly.pdbx_strand_id
1 'polypeptide(L)'
;MLNHQSFRPEEDPFLLNEMDPLKTKALESYVWELATLRSHYIPKVTTLIDQIFTELPRCEWKIEDLLETSLDDVIEEEIESVKKFKKFTYNIDCDLYNEF
;
A
#
# COMPACT_ATOMS: atom_id res chain seq x y z
N MET A 1 -30.63 2.48 -5.12
CA MET A 1 -29.30 2.06 -5.61
C MET A 1 -28.51 3.32 -5.83
N LEU A 2 -27.48 3.56 -5.02
CA LEU A 2 -26.61 4.72 -5.22
C LEU A 2 -25.88 4.52 -6.55
N ASN A 3 -25.97 5.52 -7.43
CA ASN A 3 -25.24 5.54 -8.70
C ASN A 3 -23.76 5.37 -8.38
N HIS A 4 -23.21 4.18 -8.63
CA HIS A 4 -21.77 4.02 -8.71
C HIS A 4 -21.34 4.70 -10.01
N GLN A 5 -20.97 5.99 -9.94
CA GLN A 5 -20.18 6.59 -11.00
C GLN A 5 -18.98 5.67 -11.24
N SER A 6 -18.81 5.20 -12.47
CA SER A 6 -17.63 4.44 -12.87
C SER A 6 -16.39 5.25 -12.46
N PHE A 7 -15.58 4.72 -11.55
CA PHE A 7 -14.34 5.36 -11.10
C PHE A 7 -13.43 5.59 -12.32
N ARG A 8 -13.09 6.85 -12.58
CA ARG A 8 -12.20 7.29 -13.66
C ARG A 8 -11.10 8.16 -13.04
N PRO A 9 -9.92 7.58 -12.75
CA PRO A 9 -8.82 8.34 -12.15
C PRO A 9 -8.33 9.49 -13.04
N GLU A 10 -8.54 9.41 -14.35
CA GLU A 10 -8.25 10.49 -15.31
C GLU A 10 -9.14 11.73 -15.11
N GLU A 11 -10.28 11.59 -14.44
CA GLU A 11 -11.23 12.66 -14.15
C GLU A 11 -11.12 13.16 -12.70
N ASP A 12 -10.04 12.81 -11.99
CA ASP A 12 -9.79 13.25 -10.61
C ASP A 12 -9.68 14.79 -10.54
N PRO A 13 -10.55 15.49 -9.79
CA PRO A 13 -10.56 16.94 -9.73
C PRO A 13 -9.38 17.55 -8.95
N PHE A 14 -8.55 16.75 -8.28
CA PHE A 14 -7.41 17.24 -7.49
C PHE A 14 -6.40 18.04 -8.33
N LEU A 15 -6.07 19.24 -7.86
CA LEU A 15 -5.14 20.15 -8.52
C LEU A 15 -3.74 20.07 -7.88
N LEU A 16 -2.87 19.21 -8.42
CA LEU A 16 -1.52 18.96 -7.88
C LEU A 16 -0.65 20.22 -7.74
N ASN A 17 -0.75 21.16 -8.69
CA ASN A 17 0.08 22.36 -8.73
C ASN A 17 -0.55 23.59 -8.05
N GLU A 18 -1.71 23.43 -7.40
CA GLU A 18 -2.35 24.53 -6.68
C GLU A 18 -1.62 24.79 -5.34
N MET A 19 -1.26 26.06 -5.11
CA MET A 19 -0.48 26.44 -3.93
C MET A 19 -1.35 26.66 -2.70
N ASP A 20 -2.62 27.04 -2.88
CA ASP A 20 -3.57 27.21 -1.79
C ASP A 20 -4.27 25.86 -1.48
N PRO A 21 -4.01 25.22 -0.32
CA PRO A 21 -4.59 23.93 0.01
C PRO A 21 -6.12 23.94 0.01
N LEU A 22 -6.74 25.10 0.30
CA LEU A 22 -8.19 25.26 0.29
C LEU A 22 -8.81 25.25 -1.12
N LYS A 23 -7.99 25.41 -2.17
CA LYS A 23 -8.44 25.45 -3.58
C LYS A 23 -8.08 24.21 -4.38
N THR A 24 -7.35 23.26 -3.79
CA THR A 24 -6.86 22.03 -4.45
C THR A 24 -7.96 21.06 -4.91
N LYS A 25 -9.21 21.23 -4.44
CA LYS A 25 -10.33 20.30 -4.66
C LYS A 25 -10.12 18.87 -4.14
N ALA A 26 -9.24 18.68 -3.15
CA ALA A 26 -8.97 17.36 -2.56
C ALA A 26 -10.22 16.68 -1.95
N LEU A 27 -11.22 17.44 -1.48
CA LEU A 27 -12.46 16.86 -0.93
C LEU A 27 -13.40 16.28 -2.00
N GLU A 28 -13.29 16.75 -3.24
CA GLU A 28 -14.08 16.24 -4.38
C GLU A 28 -13.34 15.09 -5.09
N SER A 29 -12.09 14.85 -4.70
CA SER A 29 -11.17 13.84 -5.24
C SER A 29 -11.32 12.49 -4.53
N TYR A 30 -10.58 11.50 -5.03
CA TYR A 30 -10.49 10.16 -4.48
C TYR A 30 -9.05 9.83 -4.12
N VAL A 31 -8.84 9.14 -3.00
CA VAL A 31 -7.49 8.69 -2.57
C VAL A 31 -7.18 7.31 -3.16
N TRP A 32 -7.08 7.24 -4.49
CA TRP A 32 -6.82 5.98 -5.22
C TRP A 32 -5.38 5.47 -5.05
N GLU A 33 -4.47 6.35 -4.66
CA GLU A 33 -3.07 6.03 -4.38
C GLU A 33 -2.96 5.00 -3.24
N LEU A 34 -3.73 5.19 -2.16
CA LEU A 34 -3.79 4.22 -1.05
C LEU A 34 -4.39 2.89 -1.48
N ALA A 35 -5.42 2.91 -2.34
CA ALA A 35 -6.00 1.68 -2.87
C ALA A 35 -4.98 0.90 -3.72
N THR A 36 -4.13 1.60 -4.48
CA THR A 36 -3.04 1.00 -5.25
C THR A 36 -1.95 0.45 -4.32
N LEU A 37 -1.63 1.19 -3.25
CA LEU A 37 -0.64 0.81 -2.25
C LEU A 37 -1.01 -0.47 -1.48
N ARG A 38 -2.29 -0.88 -1.50
CA ARG A 38 -2.73 -2.17 -0.98
C ARG A 38 -2.02 -3.36 -1.65
N SER A 39 -1.59 -3.21 -2.91
CA SER A 39 -0.84 -4.23 -3.66
C SER A 39 0.67 -4.13 -3.48
N HIS A 40 1.15 -3.60 -2.34
CA HIS A 40 2.58 -3.52 -2.04
C HIS A 40 3.19 -4.92 -1.83
N TYR A 41 4.46 -5.08 -2.22
CA TYR A 41 5.21 -6.32 -2.03
C TYR A 41 5.58 -6.64 -0.57
N ILE A 42 5.41 -5.69 0.37
CA ILE A 42 5.74 -5.85 1.78
C ILE A 42 4.41 -6.07 2.51
N PRO A 43 4.16 -7.26 3.06
CA PRO A 43 2.89 -7.57 3.73
C PRO A 43 2.55 -6.60 4.87
N LYS A 44 3.55 -6.12 5.61
CA LYS A 44 3.38 -5.13 6.67
C LYS A 44 2.75 -3.83 6.16
N VAL A 45 3.19 -3.33 5.00
CA VAL A 45 2.62 -2.12 4.38
C VAL A 45 1.18 -2.36 3.94
N THR A 46 0.89 -3.47 3.27
CA THR A 46 -0.49 -3.83 2.90
C THR A 46 -1.41 -3.90 4.11
N THR A 47 -0.94 -4.46 5.23
CA THR A 47 -1.72 -4.58 6.46
C THR A 47 -2.07 -3.21 7.06
N LEU A 48 -1.13 -2.25 7.05
CA LEU A 48 -1.38 -0.88 7.50
C LEU A 48 -2.42 -0.18 6.62
N ILE A 49 -2.33 -0.35 5.30
CA ILE A 49 -3.31 0.19 4.36
C ILE A 49 -4.70 -0.40 4.61
N ASP A 50 -4.78 -1.71 4.83
CA ASP A 50 -6.04 -2.37 5.16
C ASP A 50 -6.67 -1.78 6.42
N GLN A 51 -5.88 -1.48 7.44
CA GLN A 51 -6.38 -0.84 8.66
C GLN A 51 -7.00 0.54 8.41
N ILE A 52 -6.44 1.35 7.50
CA ILE A 52 -6.99 2.65 7.11
C ILE A 52 -8.37 2.49 6.45
N PHE A 53 -8.57 1.42 5.67
CA PHE A 53 -9.83 1.14 5.00
C PHE A 53 -10.87 0.43 5.90
N THR A 54 -10.51 0.04 7.13
CA THR A 54 -11.44 -0.51 8.13
C THR A 54 -12.01 0.57 9.06
N GLU A 55 -12.85 0.15 10.02
CA GLU A 55 -13.37 1.07 11.04
C GLU A 55 -12.23 1.75 11.81
N LEU A 56 -12.34 3.07 11.98
CA LEU A 56 -11.31 3.86 12.64
C LEU A 56 -11.13 3.40 14.10
N PRO A 57 -9.88 3.29 14.57
CA PRO A 57 -9.59 2.90 15.94
C PRO A 57 -10.14 3.93 16.93
N ARG A 58 -10.44 3.47 18.15
CA ARG A 58 -10.91 4.34 19.24
C ARG A 58 -9.81 5.26 19.79
N CYS A 59 -8.55 4.92 19.55
CA CYS A 59 -7.38 5.66 19.99
C CYS A 59 -6.48 5.97 18.79
N GLU A 60 -5.78 7.09 18.88
CA GLU A 60 -4.81 7.52 17.88
C GLU A 60 -3.62 6.56 17.78
N TRP A 61 -3.04 6.46 16.58
CA TRP A 61 -1.79 5.74 16.37
C TRP A 61 -0.62 6.56 16.89
N LYS A 62 0.34 5.87 17.51
CA LYS A 62 1.65 6.45 17.83
C LYS A 62 2.52 6.41 16.58
N ILE A 63 2.72 7.57 15.97
CA ILE A 63 3.48 7.69 14.72
C ILE A 63 4.99 7.70 15.01
N GLU A 64 5.39 8.01 16.23
CA GLU A 64 6.79 8.04 16.67
C GLU A 64 7.47 6.70 16.43
N ASP A 65 6.84 5.61 16.88
CA ASP A 65 7.35 4.24 16.72
C ASP A 65 7.48 3.85 15.24
N LEU A 66 6.61 4.38 14.36
CA LEU A 66 6.65 4.13 12.92
C LEU A 66 7.82 4.89 12.25
N LEU A 67 8.08 6.13 12.67
CA LEU A 67 9.13 6.97 12.11
C LEU A 67 10.54 6.51 12.49
N GLU A 68 10.67 5.82 13.62
CA GLU A 68 11.94 5.22 14.06
C GLU A 68 12.31 3.97 13.24
N THR A 69 11.37 3.40 12.49
CA THR A 69 11.60 2.19 11.68
C THR A 69 12.42 2.52 10.44
N SER A 70 13.62 1.92 10.32
CA SER A 70 14.46 2.03 9.12
C SER A 70 14.13 0.95 8.10
N LEU A 71 14.61 1.11 6.86
CA LEU A 71 14.47 0.08 5.83
C LEU A 71 15.23 -1.20 6.21
N ASP A 72 16.36 -1.08 6.90
CA ASP A 72 17.15 -2.23 7.36
C ASP A 72 16.32 -3.07 8.35
N ASP A 73 15.62 -2.43 9.29
CA ASP A 73 14.74 -3.11 10.25
C ASP A 73 13.61 -3.88 9.54
N VAL A 74 13.00 -3.26 8.53
CA VAL A 74 11.93 -3.89 7.73
C VAL A 74 12.47 -5.11 6.98
N ILE A 75 13.65 -5.00 6.39
CA ILE A 75 14.27 -6.12 5.66
C ILE A 75 14.63 -7.25 6.62
N GLU A 76 15.22 -6.95 7.78
CA GLU A 76 15.57 -7.96 8.79
C GLU A 76 14.32 -8.70 9.29
N GLU A 77 13.24 -7.96 9.61
CA GLU A 77 11.95 -8.53 10.01
C GLU A 77 11.39 -9.49 8.94
N GLU A 78 11.45 -9.10 7.66
CA GLU A 78 10.97 -9.95 6.56
C GLU A 78 11.86 -11.17 6.30
N ILE A 79 13.18 -11.05 6.46
CA ILE A 79 14.08 -12.20 6.39
C ILE A 79 13.71 -13.22 7.48
N GLU A 80 13.42 -12.76 8.69
CA GLU A 80 12.95 -13.62 9.77
C GLU A 80 11.58 -14.22 9.49
N SER A 81 10.66 -13.45 8.92
CA SER A 81 9.32 -13.91 8.54
C SER A 81 9.44 -15.08 7.54
N VAL A 82 10.21 -14.91 6.46
CA VAL A 82 10.43 -15.93 5.42
C VAL A 82 11.08 -17.19 5.99
N LYS A 83 12.08 -17.05 6.89
CA LYS A 83 12.71 -18.18 7.59
C LYS A 83 11.70 -19.00 8.40
N LYS A 84 10.69 -18.36 8.99
CA LYS A 84 9.62 -19.04 9.74
C LYS A 84 8.66 -19.79 8.80
N PHE A 85 8.35 -19.24 7.64
CA PHE A 85 7.37 -19.85 6.72
C PHE A 85 7.85 -21.11 5.98
N LYS A 86 9.17 -21.42 5.97
CA LYS A 86 9.82 -22.70 5.55
C LYS A 86 9.31 -23.42 4.29
N LYS A 87 8.45 -22.83 3.46
CA LYS A 87 7.82 -23.54 2.35
C LYS A 87 7.66 -22.61 1.16
N PHE A 88 8.71 -22.56 0.34
CA PHE A 88 8.60 -22.22 -1.07
C PHE A 88 8.71 -23.52 -1.86
N THR A 89 7.59 -24.00 -2.40
CA THR A 89 7.63 -24.93 -3.52
C THR A 89 7.50 -24.09 -4.77
N TYR A 90 8.62 -23.75 -5.39
CA TYR A 90 8.57 -23.27 -6.77
C TYR A 90 8.36 -24.50 -7.66
N ASN A 91 7.32 -24.48 -8.51
CA ASN A 91 7.38 -25.21 -9.77
C ASN A 91 8.33 -24.40 -10.66
N ILE A 92 9.62 -24.66 -10.51
CA ILE A 92 10.62 -24.15 -11.44
C ILE A 92 10.45 -25.01 -12.69
N ASP A 93 9.85 -24.45 -13.74
CA ASP A 93 10.03 -25.04 -15.07
C ASP A 93 11.53 -24.95 -15.38
N CYS A 94 12.19 -26.10 -15.40
CA CYS A 94 13.63 -26.23 -15.63
C CYS A 94 14.06 -25.75 -17.03
N ASP A 95 13.12 -25.37 -17.88
CA ASP A 95 13.38 -24.88 -19.24
C ASP A 95 14.00 -23.48 -19.28
N LEU A 96 14.02 -22.73 -18.16
CA LEU A 96 14.65 -21.41 -18.07
C LEU A 96 16.18 -21.43 -18.26
N TYR A 97 16.82 -22.60 -18.19
CA TYR A 97 18.27 -22.76 -18.38
C TYR A 97 18.66 -23.58 -19.62
N ASN A 98 17.71 -24.00 -20.46
CA ASN A 98 17.95 -24.87 -21.61
C ASN A 98 18.27 -24.13 -22.92
N GLU A 99 18.60 -22.83 -22.88
CA GLU A 99 18.97 -22.04 -24.08
C GLU A 99 20.49 -21.88 -24.28
N PHE A 100 21.31 -22.85 -23.90
CA PHE A 100 22.73 -22.93 -24.29
C PHE A 100 23.11 -24.28 -24.89
#